data_AF-A0ABD6EEU7-F1
#
_entry.id   AF-A0ABD6EEU7-F1
#
_cell.length_a   1.000
_cell.length_b   1.000
_cell.length_c   1.000
_cell.angle_alpha   90.00
_cell.angle_beta   90.00
_cell.angle_gamma   90.00
#
_symmetry.space_group_name_H-M   'P 1'
#
loop_
_entity.id
_entity.type
_entity.pdbx_description
1 polymer ?
#
loop_
_entity_poly.entity_id
_entity_poly.type
_entity_poly.pdbx_seq_one_letter_code
_entity_poly.pdbx_strand_id
1 'polypeptide(L)'
;MDVHRTEEIQLDRGRNSDYDNVIYNFEEGEYSTFASETTPKEVLLLCSSGVLSSLLSTIVKLITFSIMKRFLAYSTQLKGSVSDFIITICGMYMLYTSLSISSTFPWFILYVFTPTTVIILSRSWHFKSGFISSFTAVGGIIFLQCLLEPDIFASFRGVLMITAMKITSYAYDVDSGYRIKWLEYLSYIFDPSSVLFGPWFSISDFTIWKLTKTLKEEVTDLIYASFSLLIALIFVTYSTCIIDSVFPQSGFWYYFGVAQSFRTSHYFVCYLSQSMMLTSGLSVGSITQWSRIEFPQSLVDVVVSWNLPMHRFLRKYVFLKFRSSGIGIAIFATYAFSSLLHGVNFQLSAVLLSLGLYTYAETRIRKRLSVRLDACVSVKECKEDCYHAYKKSSLLVTALSLMFTLLSVGHLIYLGMVFDGSGETTGYSAIHTLSVWRRCYFISHFVAFCTLLMSFFI
;
A
#
# COMPACT_ATOMS: atom_id res chain seq x y z
N MET A 1 -54.16 -29.46 38.93
CA MET A 1 -55.29 -28.56 38.58
C MET A 1 -54.86 -27.76 37.36
N ASP A 2 -54.50 -28.43 36.28
CA ASP A 2 -55.41 -29.05 35.30
C ASP A 2 -56.23 -28.01 34.57
N VAL A 3 -55.82 -27.70 33.34
CA VAL A 3 -56.78 -27.65 32.23
C VAL A 3 -56.16 -28.37 31.04
N HIS A 4 -56.79 -29.48 30.74
CA HIS A 4 -56.59 -30.41 29.65
C HIS A 4 -57.37 -29.91 28.41
N ARG A 5 -56.87 -30.30 27.21
CA ARG A 5 -57.63 -30.91 26.09
C ARG A 5 -57.87 -30.02 24.83
N THR A 6 -57.16 -30.21 23.70
CA THR A 6 -57.28 -31.24 22.60
C THR A 6 -58.33 -30.79 21.55
N GLU A 7 -57.94 -30.32 20.36
CA GLU A 7 -57.64 -30.99 19.06
C GLU A 7 -58.82 -30.98 18.08
N GLU A 8 -58.51 -30.73 16.79
CA GLU A 8 -59.12 -31.21 15.52
C GLU A 8 -58.76 -30.16 14.43
N ILE A 9 -57.73 -30.31 13.58
CA ILE A 9 -57.49 -31.23 12.44
C ILE A 9 -58.72 -31.37 11.52
N GLN A 10 -58.69 -30.75 10.32
CA GLN A 10 -58.62 -31.47 9.03
C GLN A 10 -58.56 -30.58 7.77
N LEU A 11 -57.54 -30.88 6.94
CA LEU A 11 -57.51 -31.06 5.46
C LEU A 11 -57.85 -29.90 4.50
N ASP A 12 -57.37 -29.82 3.27
CA ASP A 12 -56.18 -30.26 2.51
C ASP A 12 -56.39 -29.72 1.07
N ARG A 13 -55.28 -29.51 0.35
CA ARG A 13 -55.10 -29.40 -1.13
C ARG A 13 -55.52 -28.14 -1.89
N GLY A 14 -54.49 -27.50 -2.46
CA GLY A 14 -54.66 -26.51 -3.53
C GLY A 14 -53.46 -26.00 -4.35
N ARG A 15 -52.24 -26.55 -4.25
CA ARG A 15 -51.14 -26.55 -5.28
C ARG A 15 -50.48 -25.22 -5.75
N ASN A 16 -49.13 -25.23 -5.70
CA ASN A 16 -48.09 -24.47 -6.44
C ASN A 16 -47.64 -23.07 -5.96
N SER A 17 -46.47 -23.02 -5.29
CA SER A 17 -45.26 -22.36 -5.83
C SER A 17 -44.02 -22.80 -5.04
N ASP A 18 -43.17 -23.56 -5.73
CA ASP A 18 -41.82 -23.97 -5.35
C ASP A 18 -40.87 -22.76 -5.32
N TYR A 19 -39.93 -22.76 -4.38
CA TYR A 19 -38.67 -21.99 -4.23
C TYR A 19 -38.45 -21.58 -2.76
N ASP A 20 -38.13 -22.59 -1.96
CA ASP A 20 -37.77 -22.48 -0.56
C ASP A 20 -36.42 -21.80 -0.33
N ASN A 21 -36.42 -20.96 0.71
CA ASN A 21 -35.25 -20.37 1.35
C ASN A 21 -34.38 -21.45 1.99
N VAL A 22 -33.18 -21.69 1.47
CA VAL A 22 -32.14 -22.46 2.16
C VAL A 22 -31.16 -21.48 2.80
N ILE A 23 -31.37 -21.22 4.09
CA ILE A 23 -30.39 -20.59 4.98
C ILE A 23 -29.37 -21.68 5.34
N TYR A 24 -28.13 -21.54 4.86
CA TYR A 24 -27.03 -22.40 5.28
C TYR A 24 -26.62 -22.04 6.72
N ASN A 25 -27.17 -22.77 7.69
CA ASN A 25 -26.60 -22.86 9.04
C ASN A 25 -25.44 -23.86 8.98
N PHE A 26 -24.20 -23.35 8.89
CA PHE A 26 -23.01 -24.17 9.14
C PHE A 26 -22.85 -24.31 10.66
N GLU A 27 -23.01 -25.52 11.18
CA GLU A 27 -22.79 -25.82 12.60
C GLU A 27 -21.29 -25.77 12.93
N GLU A 28 -20.91 -25.06 14.00
CA GLU A 28 -19.54 -24.96 14.53
C GLU A 28 -18.88 -26.32 14.83
N GLY A 29 -19.67 -27.40 14.91
CA GLY A 29 -19.21 -28.78 15.08
C GLY A 29 -18.44 -29.34 13.88
N GLU A 30 -18.86 -29.05 12.64
CA GLU A 30 -18.25 -29.65 11.43
C GLU A 30 -16.86 -29.09 11.10
N TYR A 31 -16.58 -27.83 11.47
CA TYR A 31 -15.25 -27.23 11.28
C TYR A 31 -14.20 -27.87 12.19
N SER A 32 -14.62 -28.24 13.41
CA SER A 32 -13.73 -28.86 14.41
C SER A 32 -13.36 -30.31 14.07
N THR A 33 -14.26 -31.05 13.40
CA THR A 33 -13.99 -32.41 12.92
C THR A 33 -13.15 -32.42 11.65
N PHE A 34 -13.39 -31.50 10.69
CA PHE A 34 -12.57 -31.39 9.46
C PHE A 34 -11.12 -30.97 9.75
N ALA A 35 -10.90 -30.12 10.76
CA ALA A 35 -9.57 -29.71 11.20
C ALA A 35 -8.79 -30.82 11.94
N SER A 36 -9.46 -31.88 12.42
CA SER A 36 -8.81 -32.97 13.14
C SER A 36 -8.25 -34.07 12.23
N GLU A 37 -8.76 -34.19 11.00
CA GLU A 37 -8.37 -35.25 10.03
C GLU A 37 -7.50 -34.73 8.86
N THR A 38 -7.35 -33.42 8.70
CA THR A 38 -6.58 -32.84 7.58
C THR A 38 -5.12 -32.61 7.95
N THR A 39 -4.20 -33.10 7.12
CA THR A 39 -2.77 -32.87 7.33
C THR A 39 -2.41 -31.40 7.06
N PRO A 40 -1.40 -30.83 7.74
CA PRO A 40 -0.95 -29.45 7.48
C PRO A 40 -0.60 -29.17 6.01
N LYS A 41 -0.20 -30.21 5.26
CA LYS A 41 0.07 -30.13 3.83
C LYS A 41 -1.20 -29.94 3.00
N GLU A 42 -2.29 -30.61 3.36
CA GLU A 42 -3.58 -30.50 2.67
C GLU A 42 -4.20 -29.12 2.89
N VAL A 43 -4.13 -28.59 4.11
CA VAL A 43 -4.58 -27.23 4.43
C VAL A 43 -3.81 -26.20 3.61
N LEU A 44 -2.48 -26.31 3.54
CA LEU A 44 -1.65 -25.41 2.75
C LEU A 44 -1.97 -25.49 1.24
N LEU A 45 -2.18 -26.70 0.71
CA LEU A 45 -2.48 -26.90 -0.70
C LEU A 45 -3.87 -26.33 -1.07
N LEU A 46 -4.87 -26.57 -0.22
CA LEU A 46 -6.22 -26.04 -0.40
C LEU A 46 -6.22 -24.50 -0.36
N CYS A 47 -5.55 -23.91 0.64
CA CYS A 47 -5.42 -22.46 0.76
C CYS A 47 -4.68 -21.85 -0.44
N SER A 48 -3.54 -22.42 -0.81
CA SER A 48 -2.74 -21.91 -1.93
C SER A 48 -3.52 -21.96 -3.24
N SER A 49 -4.23 -23.06 -3.50
CA SER A 49 -5.10 -23.22 -4.67
C SER A 49 -6.23 -22.18 -4.69
N GLY A 50 -6.89 -21.96 -3.54
CA GLY A 50 -7.94 -20.95 -3.40
C GLY A 50 -7.42 -19.53 -3.67
N VAL A 51 -6.29 -19.15 -3.06
CA VAL A 51 -5.66 -17.84 -3.26
C VAL A 51 -5.26 -17.64 -4.73
N LEU A 52 -4.59 -18.62 -5.34
CA LEU A 52 -4.17 -18.55 -6.75
C LEU A 52 -5.38 -18.44 -7.69
N SER A 53 -6.43 -19.22 -7.46
CA SER A 53 -7.67 -19.19 -8.24
C SER A 53 -8.33 -17.81 -8.19
N SER A 54 -8.41 -17.20 -7.00
CA SER A 54 -8.98 -15.87 -6.81
C SER A 54 -8.19 -14.76 -7.52
N LEU A 55 -6.86 -14.88 -7.59
CA LEU A 55 -5.97 -13.89 -8.19
C LEU A 55 -5.80 -14.06 -9.70
N LEU A 56 -6.03 -15.26 -10.23
CA LEU A 56 -5.71 -15.62 -11.61
C LEU A 56 -6.36 -14.67 -12.62
N SER A 57 -7.67 -14.43 -12.48
CA SER A 57 -8.42 -13.54 -13.39
C SER A 57 -7.83 -12.13 -13.42
N THR A 58 -7.45 -11.60 -12.26
CA THR A 58 -6.87 -10.26 -12.13
C THR A 58 -5.46 -10.20 -12.71
N ILE A 59 -4.59 -11.16 -12.38
CA ILE A 59 -3.20 -11.22 -12.88
C ILE A 59 -3.19 -11.35 -14.41
N VAL A 60 -4.02 -12.23 -14.98
CA VAL A 60 -4.11 -12.40 -16.44
C VAL A 60 -4.55 -11.11 -17.13
N LYS A 61 -5.54 -10.41 -16.58
CA LYS A 61 -5.97 -9.11 -17.11
C LYS A 61 -4.82 -8.09 -17.08
N LEU A 62 -4.14 -7.93 -15.93
CA LEU A 62 -3.03 -6.98 -15.78
C LEU A 62 -1.89 -7.26 -16.77
N ILE A 63 -1.50 -8.54 -16.93
CA ILE A 63 -0.44 -8.95 -17.87
C ILE A 63 -0.86 -8.64 -19.31
N THR A 64 -2.10 -8.99 -19.68
CA THR A 64 -2.62 -8.78 -21.04
C THR A 64 -2.56 -7.31 -21.45
N PHE A 65 -3.06 -6.41 -20.61
CA PHE A 65 -3.03 -4.99 -20.93
C PHE A 65 -1.62 -4.38 -20.88
N SER A 66 -0.74 -4.90 -20.02
CA SER A 66 0.67 -4.47 -19.97
C SER A 66 1.41 -4.86 -21.26
N ILE A 67 1.24 -6.09 -21.72
CA ILE A 67 1.80 -6.58 -22.99
C ILE A 67 1.23 -5.78 -24.18
N MET A 68 -0.09 -5.55 -24.20
CA MET A 68 -0.74 -4.75 -25.24
C MET A 68 -0.17 -3.32 -25.30
N LYS A 69 0.02 -2.67 -24.15
CA LYS A 69 0.69 -1.35 -24.08
C LYS A 69 2.09 -1.40 -24.67
N ARG A 70 2.84 -2.48 -24.40
CA ARG A 70 4.18 -2.64 -24.96
C ARG A 70 4.16 -2.81 -26.48
N PHE A 71 3.23 -3.59 -27.03
CA PHE A 71 3.05 -3.70 -28.48
C PHE A 71 2.72 -2.35 -29.14
N LEU A 72 1.90 -1.52 -28.51
CA LEU A 72 1.57 -0.18 -29.01
C LEU A 72 2.81 0.72 -29.13
N ALA A 73 3.81 0.57 -28.25
CA ALA A 73 5.05 1.34 -28.31
C ALA A 73 5.89 1.03 -29.57
N TYR A 74 5.86 -0.22 -30.04
CA TYR A 74 6.57 -0.66 -31.26
C TYR A 74 5.82 -0.32 -32.54
N SER A 75 4.50 -0.17 -32.49
CA SER A 75 3.70 0.18 -33.66
C SER A 75 4.04 1.58 -34.15
N THR A 76 4.68 1.68 -35.32
CA THR A 76 5.00 2.96 -35.96
C THR A 76 3.76 3.70 -36.46
N GLN A 77 2.70 2.96 -36.82
CA GLN A 77 1.46 3.51 -37.37
C GLN A 77 0.53 4.10 -36.29
N LEU A 78 0.61 3.63 -35.05
CA LEU A 78 -0.28 4.04 -33.97
C LEU A 78 0.32 5.08 -33.01
N LYS A 79 1.53 5.60 -33.30
CA LYS A 79 2.23 6.53 -32.41
C LYS A 79 1.47 7.84 -32.18
N GLY A 80 1.66 8.41 -31.00
CA GLY A 80 1.07 9.70 -30.60
C GLY A 80 -0.35 9.54 -30.05
N SER A 81 -1.25 10.45 -30.43
CA SER A 81 -2.58 10.58 -29.81
C SER A 81 -3.47 9.35 -29.95
N VAL A 82 -3.27 8.52 -30.98
CA VAL A 82 -4.02 7.26 -31.17
C VAL A 82 -3.63 6.25 -30.08
N SER A 83 -2.33 6.01 -29.86
CA SER A 83 -1.86 5.14 -28.78
C SER A 83 -2.31 5.64 -27.40
N ASP A 84 -2.27 6.96 -27.16
CA ASP A 84 -2.75 7.54 -25.90
C ASP A 84 -4.26 7.29 -25.69
N PHE A 85 -5.06 7.43 -26.76
CA PHE A 85 -6.50 7.13 -26.73
C PHE A 85 -6.76 5.65 -26.42
N ILE A 86 -6.10 4.72 -27.12
CA ILE A 86 -6.25 3.27 -26.88
C ILE A 86 -5.91 2.92 -25.43
N ILE A 87 -4.77 3.41 -24.92
CA ILE A 87 -4.35 3.20 -23.52
C ILE A 87 -5.40 3.71 -22.53
N THR A 88 -5.94 4.90 -22.79
CA THR A 88 -7.01 5.48 -21.95
C THR A 88 -8.26 4.61 -21.93
N ILE A 89 -8.73 4.15 -23.10
CA ILE A 89 -9.90 3.25 -23.19
C ILE A 89 -9.63 1.94 -22.46
N CYS A 90 -8.45 1.34 -22.62
CA CYS A 90 -8.10 0.09 -21.97
C CYS A 90 -8.04 0.22 -20.44
N GLY A 91 -7.48 1.30 -19.91
CA GLY A 91 -7.50 1.55 -18.48
C GLY A 91 -8.89 1.82 -17.92
N MET A 92 -9.73 2.56 -18.64
CA MET A 92 -11.13 2.74 -18.27
C MET A 92 -11.89 1.41 -18.26
N TYR A 93 -11.65 0.54 -19.26
CA TYR A 93 -12.24 -0.80 -19.30
C TYR A 93 -11.75 -1.68 -18.14
N MET A 94 -10.45 -1.64 -17.81
CA MET A 94 -9.93 -2.35 -16.65
C MET A 94 -10.63 -1.92 -15.36
N LEU A 95 -10.71 -0.61 -15.12
CA LEU A 95 -11.45 -0.07 -13.98
C LEU A 95 -12.91 -0.51 -14.00
N TYR A 96 -13.58 -0.42 -15.15
CA TYR A 96 -14.98 -0.82 -15.31
C TYR A 96 -15.22 -2.30 -14.95
N THR A 97 -14.29 -3.19 -15.27
CA THR A 97 -14.44 -4.63 -14.94
C THR A 97 -13.99 -5.01 -13.53
N SER A 98 -13.16 -4.18 -12.89
CA SER A 98 -12.64 -4.42 -11.53
C SER A 98 -13.45 -3.70 -10.46
N LEU A 99 -14.15 -2.63 -10.83
CA LEU A 99 -15.02 -1.84 -9.96
C LEU A 99 -16.48 -2.20 -10.21
N SER A 100 -17.31 -2.19 -9.16
CA SER A 100 -18.76 -2.40 -9.29
C SER A 100 -19.41 -1.29 -10.15
N ILE A 101 -19.91 -1.68 -11.32
CA ILE A 101 -20.41 -0.76 -12.38
C ILE A 101 -21.47 0.22 -11.86
N SER A 102 -22.42 -0.27 -11.05
CA SER A 102 -23.57 0.50 -10.60
C SER A 102 -23.24 1.54 -9.53
N SER A 103 -22.16 1.34 -8.76
CA SER A 103 -21.87 2.19 -7.61
C SER A 103 -20.57 2.96 -7.73
N THR A 104 -19.44 2.35 -8.11
CA THR A 104 -18.11 2.98 -7.87
C THR A 104 -17.49 3.68 -9.08
N PHE A 105 -17.70 3.16 -10.29
CA PHE A 105 -17.08 3.71 -11.50
C PHE A 105 -17.47 5.20 -11.78
N PRO A 106 -18.75 5.62 -11.65
CA PRO A 106 -19.12 7.03 -11.84
C PRO A 106 -18.45 7.98 -10.84
N TRP A 107 -18.37 7.56 -9.57
CA TRP A 107 -17.69 8.33 -8.53
C TRP A 107 -16.20 8.49 -8.82
N PHE A 108 -15.55 7.45 -9.35
CA PHE A 108 -14.15 7.54 -9.77
C PHE A 108 -13.93 8.56 -10.88
N ILE A 109 -14.80 8.59 -11.90
CA ILE A 109 -14.71 9.58 -12.98
C ILE A 109 -14.92 11.00 -12.45
N LEU A 110 -15.91 11.21 -11.58
CA LEU A 110 -16.13 12.50 -10.93
C LEU A 110 -14.91 12.93 -10.08
N TYR A 111 -14.33 11.97 -9.36
CA TYR A 111 -13.12 12.18 -8.57
C TYR A 111 -11.91 12.58 -9.42
N VAL A 112 -11.73 12.01 -10.61
CA VAL A 112 -10.65 12.44 -11.53
C VAL A 112 -10.95 13.82 -12.12
N PHE A 113 -12.22 14.08 -12.47
CA PHE A 113 -12.64 15.31 -13.12
C PHE A 113 -12.39 16.54 -12.23
N THR A 114 -12.74 16.48 -10.95
CA THR A 114 -12.68 17.63 -10.02
C THR A 114 -11.28 18.24 -9.80
N PRO A 115 -10.19 17.52 -9.47
CA PRO A 115 -8.86 18.07 -9.38
C PRO A 115 -8.26 18.38 -10.76
N THR A 116 -8.72 17.73 -11.84
CA THR A 116 -8.27 18.02 -13.22
C THR A 116 -8.79 19.36 -13.70
N THR A 117 -10.05 19.72 -13.39
CA THR A 117 -10.60 21.04 -13.75
C THR A 117 -9.86 22.16 -13.02
N VAL A 118 -9.41 21.96 -11.78
CA VAL A 118 -8.52 22.91 -11.08
C VAL A 118 -7.25 23.16 -11.88
N ILE A 119 -6.62 22.13 -12.44
CA ILE A 119 -5.41 22.26 -13.28
C ILE A 119 -5.74 23.05 -14.56
N ILE A 120 -6.87 22.77 -15.22
CA ILE A 120 -7.29 23.49 -16.44
C ILE A 120 -7.57 24.98 -16.13
N LEU A 121 -8.26 25.26 -15.03
CA LEU A 121 -8.59 26.62 -14.61
C LEU A 121 -7.34 27.39 -14.18
N SER A 122 -6.41 26.74 -13.45
CA SER A 122 -5.15 27.36 -13.06
C SER A 122 -4.33 27.85 -14.26
N ARG A 123 -4.41 27.15 -15.39
CA ARG A 123 -3.76 27.56 -16.63
C ARG A 123 -4.36 28.84 -17.20
N SER A 124 -5.67 29.03 -17.04
CA SER A 124 -6.38 30.20 -17.56
C SER A 124 -6.27 31.41 -16.63
N TRP A 125 -6.16 31.17 -15.31
CA TRP A 125 -6.17 32.20 -14.26
C TRP A 125 -4.80 32.43 -13.58
N HIS A 126 -3.74 31.74 -14.04
CA HIS A 126 -2.34 31.88 -13.59
C HIS A 126 -2.10 31.73 -12.06
N PHE A 127 -2.91 30.95 -11.35
CA PHE A 127 -2.68 30.63 -9.93
C PHE A 127 -1.94 29.29 -9.74
N LYS A 128 -1.36 29.07 -8.55
CA LYS A 128 -0.64 27.83 -8.22
C LYS A 128 -1.61 26.67 -8.04
N SER A 129 -1.62 25.75 -9.00
CA SER A 129 -2.56 24.62 -9.09
C SER A 129 -2.22 23.48 -8.14
N GLY A 130 -0.94 23.28 -7.82
CA GLY A 130 -0.46 22.11 -7.08
C GLY A 130 -1.08 21.97 -5.69
N PHE A 131 -1.12 23.06 -4.92
CA PHE A 131 -1.71 23.04 -3.58
C PHE A 131 -3.22 22.82 -3.60
N ILE A 132 -3.94 23.52 -4.49
CA ILE A 132 -5.41 23.42 -4.59
C ILE A 132 -5.79 22.03 -5.09
N SER A 133 -5.11 21.52 -6.14
CA SER A 133 -5.31 20.18 -6.67
C SER A 133 -5.06 19.11 -5.60
N SER A 134 -4.04 19.29 -4.77
CA SER A 134 -3.75 18.39 -3.63
C SER A 134 -4.87 18.38 -2.60
N PHE A 135 -5.39 19.55 -2.23
CA PHE A 135 -6.50 19.66 -1.28
C PHE A 135 -7.78 19.06 -1.87
N THR A 136 -8.08 19.30 -3.15
CA THR A 136 -9.25 18.72 -3.82
C THR A 136 -9.14 17.20 -4.00
N ALA A 137 -7.95 16.67 -4.28
CA ALA A 137 -7.75 15.23 -4.41
C ALA A 137 -7.89 14.53 -3.04
N VAL A 138 -7.23 15.03 -2.00
CA VAL A 138 -7.37 14.46 -0.65
C VAL A 138 -8.80 14.65 -0.11
N GLY A 139 -9.39 15.83 -0.30
CA GLY A 139 -10.78 16.10 0.07
C GLY A 139 -11.77 15.20 -0.68
N GLY A 140 -11.51 14.88 -1.95
CA GLY A 140 -12.29 13.93 -2.73
C GLY A 140 -12.24 12.50 -2.17
N ILE A 141 -11.09 12.03 -1.70
CA ILE A 141 -10.97 10.73 -1.01
C ILE A 141 -11.85 10.71 0.23
N ILE A 142 -11.75 11.74 1.07
CA ILE A 142 -12.53 11.85 2.32
C ILE A 142 -14.02 11.95 2.03
N PHE A 143 -14.40 12.74 1.03
CA PHE A 143 -15.79 12.88 0.60
C PHE A 143 -16.37 11.55 0.14
N LEU A 144 -15.65 10.79 -0.69
CA LEU A 144 -16.09 9.46 -1.12
C LEU A 144 -16.16 8.46 0.04
N GLN A 145 -15.27 8.56 1.03
CA GLN A 145 -15.33 7.74 2.24
C GLN A 145 -16.60 8.03 3.06
N CYS A 146 -17.05 9.29 3.11
CA CYS A 146 -18.27 9.66 3.82
C CYS A 146 -19.55 9.26 3.07
N LEU A 147 -19.49 9.14 1.74
CA LEU A 147 -20.64 8.80 0.92
C LEU A 147 -20.85 7.29 0.70
N LEU A 148 -19.77 6.53 0.62
CA LEU A 148 -19.81 5.12 0.23
C LEU A 148 -19.79 4.21 1.44
N GLU A 149 -20.39 3.03 1.29
CA GLU A 149 -20.28 1.97 2.28
C GLU A 149 -18.80 1.61 2.51
N PRO A 150 -18.41 1.28 3.76
CA PRO A 150 -17.01 1.07 4.10
C PRO A 150 -16.33 -0.02 3.25
N ASP A 151 -17.00 -1.15 3.04
CA ASP A 151 -16.48 -2.28 2.26
C ASP A 151 -16.23 -1.88 0.80
N ILE A 152 -17.16 -1.11 0.23
CA ILE A 152 -17.04 -0.56 -1.12
C ILE A 152 -15.84 0.39 -1.16
N PHE A 153 -15.76 1.38 -0.27
CA PHE A 153 -14.63 2.32 -0.22
C PHE A 153 -13.28 1.61 -0.06
N ALA A 154 -13.19 0.64 0.85
CA ALA A 154 -11.97 -0.13 1.10
C ALA A 154 -11.47 -0.85 -0.16
N SER A 155 -12.39 -1.39 -0.98
CA SER A 155 -12.05 -2.14 -2.20
C SER A 155 -11.34 -1.32 -3.29
N PHE A 156 -11.61 -0.02 -3.39
CA PHE A 156 -11.03 0.84 -4.45
C PHE A 156 -10.22 2.03 -3.93
N ARG A 157 -10.08 2.18 -2.61
CA ARG A 157 -9.23 3.21 -1.97
C ARG A 157 -7.81 3.27 -2.55
N GLY A 158 -7.19 2.13 -2.84
CA GLY A 158 -5.85 2.07 -3.44
C GLY A 158 -5.78 2.77 -4.80
N VAL A 159 -6.81 2.59 -5.64
CA VAL A 159 -6.97 3.23 -6.95
C VAL A 159 -7.06 4.75 -6.79
N LEU A 160 -7.86 5.22 -5.83
CA LEU A 160 -7.99 6.65 -5.52
C LEU A 160 -6.66 7.27 -5.08
N MET A 161 -5.91 6.58 -4.22
CA MET A 161 -4.62 7.04 -3.72
C MET A 161 -3.60 7.21 -4.85
N ILE A 162 -3.40 6.19 -5.69
CA ILE A 162 -2.45 6.26 -6.83
C ILE A 162 -2.86 7.40 -7.78
N THR A 163 -4.16 7.50 -8.06
CA THR A 163 -4.72 8.56 -8.91
C THR A 163 -4.50 9.96 -8.31
N ALA A 164 -4.71 10.12 -6.99
CA ALA A 164 -4.42 11.36 -6.28
C ALA A 164 -2.96 11.77 -6.46
N MET A 165 -2.04 10.83 -6.25
CA MET A 165 -0.61 11.10 -6.37
C MET A 165 -0.23 11.50 -7.81
N LYS A 166 -0.78 10.82 -8.82
CA LYS A 166 -0.56 11.16 -10.23
C LYS A 166 -1.06 12.57 -10.56
N ILE A 167 -2.33 12.89 -10.26
CA ILE A 167 -2.93 14.18 -10.58
C ILE A 167 -2.21 15.32 -9.86
N THR A 168 -1.95 15.16 -8.56
CA THR A 168 -1.29 16.20 -7.75
C THR A 168 0.16 16.41 -8.15
N SER A 169 0.90 15.34 -8.47
CA SER A 169 2.26 15.45 -8.98
C SER A 169 2.30 16.20 -10.31
N TYR A 170 1.36 15.92 -11.21
CA TYR A 170 1.24 16.64 -12.48
C TYR A 170 0.88 18.11 -12.27
N ALA A 171 -0.04 18.43 -11.35
CA ALA A 171 -0.40 19.81 -11.02
C ALA A 171 0.83 20.65 -10.58
N TYR A 172 1.68 20.10 -9.72
CA TYR A 172 2.92 20.78 -9.33
C TYR A 172 3.95 20.88 -10.47
N ASP A 173 4.01 19.90 -11.35
CA ASP A 173 4.91 19.96 -12.52
C ASP A 173 4.40 21.02 -13.53
N VAL A 174 3.08 21.19 -13.69
CA VAL A 174 2.45 22.27 -14.47
C VAL A 174 2.79 23.65 -13.89
N ASP A 175 2.71 23.81 -12.57
CA ASP A 175 3.14 25.04 -11.88
C ASP A 175 4.62 25.37 -12.13
N SER A 176 5.44 24.34 -12.40
CA SER A 176 6.87 24.47 -12.72
C SER A 176 7.14 24.65 -14.22
N GLY A 177 6.09 24.74 -15.05
CA GLY A 177 6.17 24.98 -16.48
C GLY A 177 6.13 23.72 -17.37
N TYR A 178 6.01 22.51 -16.79
CA TYR A 178 5.89 21.28 -17.57
C TYR A 178 4.52 21.19 -18.25
N ARG A 179 4.48 20.77 -19.52
CA ARG A 179 3.24 20.76 -20.32
C ARG A 179 3.20 19.55 -21.25
N ILE A 180 2.03 18.91 -21.30
CA ILE A 180 1.72 17.80 -22.22
C ILE A 180 0.34 17.98 -22.84
N LYS A 181 0.03 17.14 -23.83
CA LYS A 181 -1.30 17.12 -24.47
C LYS A 181 -2.34 16.48 -23.53
N TRP A 182 -3.61 16.87 -23.66
CA TRP A 182 -4.67 16.33 -22.81
C TRP A 182 -4.86 14.81 -22.93
N LEU A 183 -4.76 14.25 -24.14
CA LEU A 183 -4.85 12.80 -24.33
C LEU A 183 -3.69 12.06 -23.66
N GLU A 184 -2.49 12.62 -23.65
CA GLU A 184 -1.33 12.05 -22.96
C GLU A 184 -1.48 12.13 -21.43
N TYR A 185 -2.12 13.17 -20.93
CA TYR A 185 -2.50 13.26 -19.51
C TYR A 185 -3.52 12.18 -19.16
N LEU A 186 -4.56 11.99 -19.97
CA LEU A 186 -5.55 10.94 -19.74
C LEU A 186 -4.94 9.54 -19.80
N SER A 187 -4.05 9.28 -20.77
CA SER A 187 -3.35 7.98 -20.86
C SER A 187 -2.43 7.72 -19.67
N TYR A 188 -1.88 8.77 -19.05
CA TYR A 188 -1.12 8.67 -17.81
C TYR A 188 -1.99 8.34 -16.59
N ILE A 189 -3.12 9.03 -16.43
CA ILE A 189 -4.05 8.80 -15.31
C ILE A 189 -4.65 7.39 -15.40
N PHE A 190 -5.20 7.04 -16.56
CA PHE A 190 -5.84 5.76 -16.86
C PHE A 190 -4.85 4.73 -17.40
N ASP A 191 -3.58 4.79 -17.01
CA ASP A 191 -2.62 3.79 -17.46
C ASP A 191 -3.00 2.39 -16.94
N PRO A 192 -3.34 1.42 -17.81
CA PRO A 192 -3.85 0.12 -17.40
C PRO A 192 -2.86 -0.67 -16.54
N SER A 193 -1.56 -0.50 -16.80
CA SER A 193 -0.51 -1.19 -16.06
C SER A 193 -0.36 -0.71 -14.61
N SER A 194 -0.91 0.46 -14.25
CA SER A 194 -0.74 1.04 -12.91
C SER A 194 -2.02 1.47 -12.20
N VAL A 195 -3.15 1.56 -12.90
CA VAL A 195 -4.36 2.14 -12.32
C VAL A 195 -4.94 1.31 -11.15
N LEU A 196 -4.82 -0.03 -11.18
CA LEU A 196 -5.33 -0.91 -10.12
C LEU A 196 -4.35 -1.09 -8.96
N PHE A 197 -3.15 -1.60 -9.25
CA PHE A 197 -2.13 -1.95 -8.24
C PHE A 197 -0.76 -1.31 -8.51
N GLY A 198 -0.69 -0.29 -9.36
CA GLY A 198 0.57 0.32 -9.79
C GLY A 198 1.29 1.12 -8.72
N PRO A 199 2.60 1.38 -8.88
CA PRO A 199 3.23 2.41 -8.11
C PRO A 199 2.84 3.78 -8.67
N TRP A 200 3.10 4.82 -7.90
CA TRP A 200 3.22 6.14 -8.49
C TRP A 200 4.48 6.24 -9.37
N PHE A 201 4.41 7.00 -10.45
CA PHE A 201 5.56 7.44 -11.23
C PHE A 201 5.26 8.83 -11.78
N SER A 202 6.30 9.62 -12.05
CA SER A 202 6.09 10.98 -12.56
C SER A 202 5.60 10.94 -14.02
N ILE A 203 4.97 12.03 -14.46
CA ILE A 203 4.58 12.16 -15.87
C ILE A 203 5.78 12.09 -16.81
N SER A 204 6.96 12.58 -16.40
CA SER A 204 8.18 12.46 -17.17
C SER A 204 8.61 11.01 -17.34
N ASP A 205 8.52 10.20 -16.28
CA ASP A 205 8.83 8.77 -16.36
C ASP A 205 7.83 8.02 -17.23
N PHE A 206 6.56 8.44 -17.23
CA PHE A 206 5.54 7.86 -18.10
C PHE A 206 5.93 7.97 -19.57
N THR A 207 6.37 9.14 -20.05
CA THR A 207 6.67 9.34 -21.48
C THR A 207 7.71 8.36 -22.05
N ILE A 208 8.53 7.74 -21.20
CA ILE A 208 9.52 6.73 -21.57
C ILE A 208 8.88 5.47 -22.17
N TRP A 209 7.63 5.12 -21.85
CA TRP A 209 7.00 3.90 -22.41
C TRP A 209 6.88 3.94 -23.94
N LYS A 210 6.82 5.14 -24.52
CA LYS A 210 6.75 5.37 -25.97
C LYS A 210 8.08 5.10 -26.68
N LEU A 211 9.18 4.94 -25.93
CA LEU A 211 10.50 4.66 -26.46
C LEU A 211 10.67 3.17 -26.74
N THR A 212 11.14 2.87 -27.95
CA THR A 212 11.51 1.50 -28.33
C THR A 212 12.80 1.12 -27.62
N LYS A 213 12.79 -0.01 -26.91
CA LYS A 213 13.98 -0.58 -26.29
C LYS A 213 14.66 -1.57 -27.24
N THR A 214 15.93 -1.82 -27.00
CA THR A 214 16.66 -2.90 -27.70
C THR A 214 16.11 -4.27 -27.30
N LEU A 215 16.23 -5.29 -28.16
CA LEU A 215 15.77 -6.64 -27.83
C LEU A 215 16.41 -7.19 -26.53
N LYS A 216 17.67 -6.81 -26.26
CA LYS A 216 18.36 -7.21 -25.03
C LYS A 216 17.69 -6.65 -23.79
N GLU A 217 17.36 -5.36 -23.80
CA GLU A 217 16.66 -4.70 -22.69
C GLU A 217 15.26 -5.29 -22.48
N GLU A 218 14.56 -5.61 -23.57
CA GLU A 218 13.22 -6.19 -23.50
C GLU A 218 13.19 -7.59 -22.88
N VAL A 219 14.10 -8.45 -23.31
CA VAL A 219 14.25 -9.80 -22.73
C VAL A 219 14.65 -9.68 -21.26
N THR A 220 15.52 -8.73 -20.93
CA THR A 220 15.94 -8.46 -19.55
C THR A 220 14.77 -8.02 -18.69
N ASP A 221 13.96 -7.06 -19.16
CA ASP A 221 12.77 -6.57 -18.46
C ASP A 221 11.75 -7.69 -18.25
N LEU A 222 11.51 -8.54 -19.26
CA LEU A 222 10.57 -9.67 -19.15
C LEU A 222 11.05 -10.74 -18.17
N ILE A 223 12.35 -11.03 -18.13
CA ILE A 223 12.96 -11.93 -17.15
C ILE A 223 12.75 -11.36 -15.73
N TYR A 224 13.07 -10.08 -15.51
CA TYR A 224 12.85 -9.44 -14.21
C TYR A 224 11.36 -9.34 -13.85
N ALA A 225 10.47 -9.14 -14.82
CA ALA A 225 9.03 -9.14 -14.61
C ALA A 225 8.53 -10.52 -14.14
N SER A 226 9.03 -11.60 -14.76
CA SER A 226 8.69 -12.97 -14.42
C SER A 226 9.19 -13.34 -13.01
N PHE A 227 10.43 -12.99 -12.67
CA PHE A 227 10.95 -13.17 -11.31
C PHE A 227 10.17 -12.37 -10.27
N SER A 228 9.80 -11.12 -10.58
CA SER A 228 9.00 -10.28 -9.68
C SER A 228 7.62 -10.88 -9.44
N LEU A 229 6.97 -11.43 -10.48
CA LEU A 229 5.69 -12.12 -10.34
C LEU A 229 5.80 -13.37 -9.46
N LEU A 230 6.83 -14.19 -9.67
CA LEU A 230 7.07 -15.38 -8.84
C LEU A 230 7.25 -15.01 -7.36
N ILE A 231 8.06 -13.98 -7.08
CA ILE A 231 8.27 -13.47 -5.72
C ILE A 231 6.94 -12.95 -5.12
N ALA A 232 6.13 -12.25 -5.90
CA ALA A 232 4.81 -11.79 -5.46
C ALA A 232 3.92 -12.97 -5.03
N LEU A 233 3.87 -14.04 -5.84
CA LEU A 233 3.07 -15.24 -5.53
C LEU A 233 3.58 -15.95 -4.26
N ILE A 234 4.90 -16.01 -4.04
CA ILE A 234 5.47 -16.55 -2.80
C ILE A 234 5.02 -15.72 -1.59
N PHE A 235 5.05 -14.39 -1.69
CA PHE A 235 4.65 -13.52 -0.58
C PHE A 235 3.16 -13.64 -0.23
N VAL A 236 2.26 -13.73 -1.22
CA VAL A 236 0.82 -13.87 -0.92
C VAL A 236 0.48 -15.24 -0.33
N THR A 237 1.12 -16.31 -0.79
CA THR A 237 0.98 -17.62 -0.17
C THR A 237 1.51 -17.62 1.26
N TYR A 238 2.65 -16.94 1.49
CA TYR A 238 3.20 -16.82 2.84
C TYR A 238 2.28 -16.04 3.78
N SER A 239 1.80 -14.86 3.35
CA SER A 239 0.99 -13.97 4.17
C SER A 239 -0.36 -14.57 4.57
N THR A 240 -0.96 -15.37 3.68
CA THR A 240 -2.34 -15.85 3.85
C THR A 240 -2.42 -17.31 4.28
N CYS A 241 -1.51 -18.17 3.85
CA CYS A 241 -1.62 -19.62 4.09
C CYS A 241 -0.59 -20.16 5.09
N ILE A 242 0.61 -19.60 5.12
CA ILE A 242 1.71 -20.16 5.92
C ILE A 242 1.72 -19.58 7.34
N ILE A 243 1.36 -18.31 7.49
CA ILE A 243 1.60 -17.57 8.73
C ILE A 243 0.88 -18.18 9.94
N ASP A 244 -0.40 -18.55 9.77
CA ASP A 244 -1.23 -19.10 10.85
C ASP A 244 -0.81 -20.51 11.25
N SER A 245 -0.12 -21.21 10.34
CA SER A 245 0.46 -22.55 10.60
C SER A 245 1.82 -22.48 11.30
N VAL A 246 2.58 -21.40 11.10
CA VAL A 246 3.95 -21.26 11.63
C VAL A 246 3.97 -20.62 13.01
N PHE A 247 3.13 -19.62 13.25
CA PHE A 247 3.14 -18.87 14.50
C PHE A 247 2.02 -19.34 15.45
N PRO A 248 2.29 -19.37 16.77
CA PRO A 248 1.28 -19.73 17.76
C PRO A 248 0.18 -18.67 17.83
N GLN A 249 -1.00 -19.07 18.31
CA GLN A 249 -2.20 -18.23 18.39
C GLN A 249 -2.23 -17.28 19.60
N SER A 250 -1.13 -17.17 20.35
CA SER A 250 -1.04 -16.23 21.48
C SER A 250 0.39 -15.74 21.75
N GLY A 251 0.48 -14.65 22.51
CA GLY A 251 1.75 -14.08 22.97
C GLY A 251 2.51 -13.27 21.91
N PHE A 252 3.81 -13.09 22.13
CA PHE A 252 4.67 -12.26 21.28
C PHE A 252 4.72 -12.76 19.83
N TRP A 253 4.85 -14.06 19.63
CA TRP A 253 4.98 -14.67 18.31
C TRP A 253 3.71 -14.58 17.47
N TYR A 254 2.54 -14.56 18.11
CA TYR A 254 1.27 -14.23 17.44
C TYR A 254 1.32 -12.81 16.85
N TYR A 255 1.68 -11.81 17.66
CA TYR A 255 1.79 -10.43 17.19
C TYR A 255 2.87 -10.24 16.12
N PHE A 256 3.96 -11.00 16.21
CA PHE A 256 4.96 -11.07 15.14
C PHE A 256 4.32 -11.59 13.85
N GLY A 257 3.60 -12.72 13.91
CA GLY A 257 2.87 -13.30 12.77
C GLY A 257 1.91 -12.31 12.14
N VAL A 258 1.02 -11.69 12.93
CA VAL A 258 0.06 -10.66 12.46
C VAL A 258 0.77 -9.49 11.79
N ALA A 259 1.83 -8.96 12.41
CA ALA A 259 2.57 -7.85 11.81
C ALA A 259 3.29 -8.28 10.52
N GLN A 260 3.76 -9.53 10.46
CA GLN A 260 4.45 -10.09 9.30
C GLN A 260 3.50 -10.37 8.13
N SER A 261 2.26 -10.83 8.37
CA SER A 261 1.28 -11.04 7.28
C SER A 261 0.96 -9.72 6.61
N PHE A 262 0.72 -8.67 7.39
CA PHE A 262 0.48 -7.33 6.86
C PHE A 262 1.63 -6.85 5.96
N ARG A 263 2.89 -7.00 6.40
CA ARG A 263 4.05 -6.60 5.60
C ARG A 263 4.22 -7.44 4.33
N THR A 264 4.06 -8.75 4.44
CA THR A 264 4.24 -9.67 3.30
C THR A 264 3.12 -9.54 2.26
N SER A 265 1.88 -9.27 2.67
CA SER A 265 0.80 -8.87 1.76
C SER A 265 1.13 -7.58 0.99
N HIS A 266 1.76 -6.60 1.65
CA HIS A 266 2.24 -5.39 0.97
C HIS A 266 3.39 -5.68 -0.02
N TYR A 267 4.31 -6.61 0.32
CA TYR A 267 5.35 -7.04 -0.61
C TYR A 267 4.76 -7.71 -1.85
N PHE A 268 3.74 -8.55 -1.69
CA PHE A 268 2.99 -9.13 -2.82
C PHE A 268 2.51 -8.03 -3.77
N VAL A 269 1.80 -7.01 -3.27
CA VAL A 269 1.28 -5.92 -4.11
C VAL A 269 2.42 -5.18 -4.80
N CYS A 270 3.52 -4.87 -4.09
CA CYS A 270 4.67 -4.17 -4.67
C CYS A 270 5.37 -4.98 -5.77
N TYR A 271 5.59 -6.28 -5.58
CA TYR A 271 6.26 -7.13 -6.57
C TYR A 271 5.37 -7.43 -7.78
N LEU A 272 4.06 -7.61 -7.57
CA LEU A 272 3.07 -7.72 -8.66
C LEU A 272 3.07 -6.45 -9.51
N SER A 273 3.02 -5.29 -8.84
CA SER A 273 3.09 -3.97 -9.44
C SER A 273 4.37 -3.78 -10.27
N GLN A 274 5.51 -4.21 -9.73
CA GLN A 274 6.81 -4.12 -10.41
C GLN A 274 6.83 -4.99 -11.67
N SER A 275 6.26 -6.20 -11.58
CA SER A 275 6.10 -7.08 -12.74
C SER A 275 5.31 -6.38 -13.84
N MET A 276 4.15 -5.77 -13.51
CA MET A 276 3.31 -5.10 -14.51
C MET A 276 4.00 -3.89 -15.15
N MET A 277 4.74 -3.11 -14.37
CA MET A 277 5.52 -1.98 -14.90
C MET A 277 6.57 -2.43 -15.91
N LEU A 278 7.36 -3.44 -15.56
CA LEU A 278 8.39 -4.00 -16.45
C LEU A 278 7.77 -4.59 -17.72
N THR A 279 6.69 -5.39 -17.60
CA THR A 279 5.96 -5.93 -18.76
C THR A 279 5.40 -4.85 -19.67
N SER A 280 4.99 -3.70 -19.10
CA SER A 280 4.50 -2.56 -19.88
C SER A 280 5.59 -1.72 -20.57
N GLY A 281 6.87 -2.03 -20.34
CA GLY A 281 8.03 -1.28 -20.83
C GLY A 281 8.48 -0.13 -19.92
N LEU A 282 7.85 0.07 -18.76
CA LEU A 282 8.20 1.10 -17.79
C LEU A 282 9.16 0.57 -16.71
N SER A 283 10.42 1.01 -16.76
CA SER A 283 11.43 0.67 -15.75
C SER A 283 11.48 1.71 -14.63
N VAL A 284 10.58 1.60 -13.64
CA VAL A 284 10.48 2.54 -12.49
C VAL A 284 11.46 2.24 -11.34
N GLY A 285 12.31 1.23 -11.52
CA GLY A 285 13.21 0.68 -10.50
C GLY A 285 12.45 -0.17 -9.47
N SER A 286 13.11 -0.51 -8.35
CA SER A 286 12.47 -1.27 -7.27
C SER A 286 11.35 -0.47 -6.60
N ILE A 287 10.19 -1.10 -6.41
CA ILE A 287 9.04 -0.50 -5.71
C ILE A 287 9.20 -0.63 -4.19
N THR A 288 9.66 -1.77 -3.73
CA THR A 288 9.95 -2.04 -2.31
C THR A 288 11.31 -2.74 -2.17
N GLN A 289 11.91 -2.69 -0.97
CA GLN A 289 13.11 -3.45 -0.62
C GLN A 289 12.87 -4.21 0.68
N TRP A 290 12.23 -5.38 0.58
CA TRP A 290 11.81 -6.19 1.73
C TRP A 290 12.95 -6.48 2.72
N SER A 291 14.16 -6.75 2.23
CA SER A 291 15.31 -7.05 3.10
C SER A 291 15.67 -5.89 4.03
N ARG A 292 15.53 -4.63 3.58
CA ARG A 292 15.78 -3.44 4.41
C ARG A 292 14.64 -3.12 5.36
N ILE A 293 13.46 -3.73 5.19
CA ILE A 293 12.32 -3.59 6.08
C ILE A 293 12.36 -4.66 7.18
N GLU A 294 12.70 -5.90 6.81
CA GLU A 294 12.80 -7.03 7.74
C GLU A 294 14.10 -7.01 8.56
N PHE A 295 15.19 -6.52 7.98
CA PHE A 295 16.49 -6.34 8.65
C PHE A 295 16.96 -4.88 8.58
N PRO A 296 16.23 -3.95 9.21
CA PRO A 296 16.53 -2.53 9.09
C PRO A 296 17.75 -2.13 9.92
N GLN A 297 18.65 -1.35 9.33
CA GLN A 297 19.65 -0.62 10.13
C GLN A 297 18.99 0.49 10.96
N SER A 298 17.91 1.07 10.42
CA SER A 298 17.15 2.15 11.03
C SER A 298 15.70 2.18 10.55
N LEU A 299 14.80 2.85 11.27
CA LEU A 299 13.42 3.10 10.83
C LEU A 299 13.34 3.97 9.58
N VAL A 300 14.36 4.80 9.30
CA VAL A 300 14.42 5.54 8.02
C VAL A 300 14.51 4.58 6.84
N ASP A 301 15.28 3.49 6.96
CA ASP A 301 15.35 2.48 5.91
C ASP A 301 13.99 1.83 5.71
N VAL A 302 13.28 1.52 6.80
CA VAL A 302 11.92 0.96 6.73
C VAL A 302 10.97 1.88 5.96
N VAL A 303 10.85 3.15 6.36
CA VAL A 303 9.86 4.07 5.77
C VAL A 303 10.17 4.42 4.32
N VAL A 304 11.45 4.43 3.93
CA VAL A 304 11.87 4.66 2.55
C VAL A 304 11.64 3.41 1.71
N SER A 305 12.06 2.25 2.22
CA SER A 305 12.01 0.98 1.49
C SER A 305 10.61 0.38 1.44
N TRP A 306 9.69 0.78 2.31
CA TRP A 306 8.29 0.35 2.31
C TRP A 306 7.66 0.51 0.92
N ASN A 307 7.72 1.72 0.38
CA ASN A 307 7.23 2.06 -0.95
C ASN A 307 8.07 3.22 -1.50
N LEU A 308 9.13 2.89 -2.25
CA LEU A 308 10.07 3.88 -2.80
C LEU A 308 9.37 4.93 -3.67
N PRO A 309 8.43 4.55 -4.57
CA PRO A 309 7.72 5.55 -5.37
C PRO A 309 6.88 6.52 -4.54
N MET A 310 6.12 6.03 -3.56
CA MET A 310 5.39 6.88 -2.61
C MET A 310 6.34 7.80 -1.83
N HIS A 311 7.47 7.28 -1.36
CA HIS A 311 8.49 8.09 -0.68
C HIS A 311 9.03 9.21 -1.58
N ARG A 312 9.34 8.91 -2.86
CA ARG A 312 9.81 9.91 -3.84
C ARG A 312 8.76 11.00 -4.08
N PHE A 313 7.49 10.60 -4.24
CA PHE A 313 6.36 11.51 -4.37
C PHE A 313 6.24 12.44 -3.15
N LEU A 314 6.12 11.85 -1.96
CA LEU A 314 5.98 12.58 -0.70
C LEU A 314 7.15 13.53 -0.46
N ARG A 315 8.38 13.07 -0.74
CA ARG A 315 9.58 13.90 -0.62
C ARG A 315 9.53 15.10 -1.56
N LYS A 316 9.23 14.89 -2.85
CA LYS A 316 9.26 15.93 -3.89
C LYS A 316 8.11 16.93 -3.74
N TYR A 317 6.89 16.46 -3.53
CA TYR A 317 5.67 17.27 -3.63
C TYR A 317 5.08 17.69 -2.28
N VAL A 318 5.49 17.08 -1.16
CA VAL A 318 5.01 17.44 0.18
C VAL A 318 6.17 17.95 1.05
N PHE A 319 7.12 17.09 1.40
CA PHE A 319 8.20 17.41 2.35
C PHE A 319 8.97 18.66 1.96
N LEU A 320 9.43 18.76 0.70
CA LEU A 320 10.21 19.91 0.23
C LEU A 320 9.39 21.21 0.23
N LYS A 321 8.06 21.14 0.11
CA LYS A 321 7.17 22.31 0.15
C LYS A 321 7.02 22.87 1.57
N PHE A 322 7.05 22.00 2.58
CA PHE A 322 6.99 22.39 3.99
C PHE A 322 8.38 22.54 4.64
N ARG A 323 9.46 22.29 3.89
CA ARG A 323 10.84 22.28 4.43
C ARG A 323 11.28 23.63 4.99
N SER A 324 10.81 24.73 4.43
CA SER A 324 11.07 26.10 4.89
C SER A 324 10.50 26.36 6.28
N SER A 325 9.38 25.73 6.64
CA SER A 325 8.76 25.85 7.97
C SER A 325 9.48 25.06 9.07
N GLY A 326 10.51 24.27 8.72
CA GLY A 326 11.30 23.48 9.66
C GLY A 326 11.19 21.97 9.42
N ILE A 327 12.20 21.22 9.85
CA ILE A 327 12.30 19.77 9.58
C ILE A 327 11.16 19.00 10.26
N GLY A 328 10.86 19.30 11.53
CA GLY A 328 9.81 18.62 12.27
C GLY A 328 8.42 18.82 11.65
N ILE A 329 8.09 20.06 11.29
CA ILE A 329 6.83 20.39 10.60
C ILE A 329 6.76 19.71 9.23
N ALA A 330 7.86 19.69 8.47
CA ALA A 330 7.91 19.00 7.19
C ALA A 330 7.68 17.49 7.32
N ILE A 331 8.27 16.83 8.33
CA ILE A 331 8.04 15.40 8.62
C ILE A 331 6.56 15.19 8.99
N PHE A 332 6.03 15.97 9.94
CA PHE A 332 4.63 15.86 10.37
C PHE A 332 3.67 16.03 9.19
N ALA A 333 3.84 17.10 8.40
CA ALA A 333 3.02 17.35 7.21
C ALA A 333 3.11 16.19 6.19
N THR A 334 4.30 15.58 6.04
CA THR A 334 4.50 14.45 5.14
C THR A 334 3.72 13.22 5.59
N TYR A 335 3.80 12.85 6.88
CA TYR A 335 3.06 11.71 7.41
C TYR A 335 1.56 11.98 7.53
N ALA A 336 1.16 13.22 7.83
CA ALA A 336 -0.25 13.62 7.83
C ALA A 336 -0.84 13.52 6.41
N PHE A 337 -0.14 14.02 5.39
CA PHE A 337 -0.57 13.88 4.00
C PHE A 337 -0.61 12.41 3.56
N SER A 338 0.44 11.64 3.89
CA SER A 338 0.47 10.20 3.61
C SER A 338 -0.70 9.45 4.27
N SER A 339 -1.06 9.83 5.49
CA SER A 339 -2.19 9.27 6.23
C SER A 339 -3.52 9.57 5.56
N LEU A 340 -3.75 10.84 5.18
CA LEU A 340 -4.99 11.28 4.56
C LEU A 340 -5.22 10.68 3.16
N LEU A 341 -4.14 10.31 2.46
CA LEU A 341 -4.24 9.54 1.21
C LEU A 341 -4.87 8.15 1.40
N HIS A 342 -4.81 7.58 2.60
CA HIS A 342 -5.52 6.34 2.97
C HIS A 342 -6.95 6.58 3.49
N GLY A 343 -7.45 7.81 3.38
CA GLY A 343 -8.70 8.25 4.01
C GLY A 343 -8.55 8.50 5.50
N VAL A 344 -9.67 8.80 6.16
CA VAL A 344 -9.79 8.96 7.61
C VAL A 344 -9.91 7.56 8.24
N ASN A 345 -8.78 6.86 8.34
CA ASN A 345 -8.69 5.58 9.05
C ASN A 345 -7.81 5.76 10.28
N PHE A 346 -8.39 5.68 11.47
CA PHE A 346 -7.67 5.96 12.72
C PHE A 346 -6.48 5.02 12.92
N GLN A 347 -6.67 3.72 12.72
CA GLN A 347 -5.64 2.70 12.89
C GLN A 347 -4.41 2.97 12.01
N LEU A 348 -4.61 3.18 10.69
CA LEU A 348 -3.53 3.52 9.76
C LEU A 348 -2.90 4.87 10.10
N SER A 349 -3.72 5.86 10.46
CA SER A 349 -3.23 7.20 10.82
C SER A 349 -2.34 7.16 12.05
N ALA A 350 -2.77 6.44 13.09
CA ALA A 350 -2.01 6.27 14.32
C ALA A 350 -0.70 5.54 14.06
N VAL A 351 -0.72 4.46 13.27
CA VAL A 351 0.51 3.72 12.89
C VAL A 351 1.49 4.60 12.11
N LEU A 352 1.03 5.31 11.08
CA LEU A 352 1.89 6.15 10.24
C LEU A 352 2.45 7.35 10.99
N LEU A 353 1.63 8.04 11.79
CA LEU A 353 2.09 9.18 12.60
C LEU A 353 3.07 8.74 13.69
N SER A 354 2.81 7.60 14.36
CA SER A 354 3.75 7.02 15.32
C SER A 354 5.06 6.62 14.64
N LEU A 355 5.01 5.99 13.47
CA LEU A 355 6.21 5.64 12.71
C LEU A 355 7.03 6.89 12.32
N GLY A 356 6.36 7.98 11.93
CA GLY A 356 7.01 9.27 11.67
C GLY A 356 7.69 9.87 12.91
N LEU A 357 7.03 9.82 14.07
CA LEU A 357 7.59 10.25 15.35
C LEU A 357 8.80 9.39 15.76
N TYR A 358 8.68 8.06 15.64
CA TYR A 358 9.73 7.12 16.02
C TYR A 358 10.97 7.33 15.14
N THR A 359 10.76 7.46 13.83
CA THR A 359 11.82 7.75 12.86
C THR A 359 12.53 9.08 13.17
N TYR A 360 11.78 10.10 13.57
CA TYR A 360 12.33 11.39 13.98
C TYR A 360 13.15 11.28 15.28
N ALA A 361 12.63 10.58 16.29
CA ALA A 361 13.32 10.33 17.56
C ALA A 361 14.62 9.55 17.34
N GLU A 362 14.57 8.44 16.59
CA GLU A 362 15.74 7.62 16.26
C GLU A 362 16.79 8.44 15.48
N THR A 363 16.35 9.23 14.50
CA THR A 363 17.27 10.07 13.71
C THR A 363 18.01 11.06 14.58
N ARG A 364 17.32 11.65 15.55
CA ARG A 364 17.91 12.64 16.44
C ARG A 364 18.89 12.02 17.41
N ILE A 365 18.53 10.94 18.10
CA ILE A 365 19.42 10.28 19.06
C ILE A 365 20.67 9.72 18.37
N ARG A 366 20.52 9.07 17.21
CA ARG A 366 21.64 8.45 16.48
C ARG A 366 22.62 9.49 15.95
N LYS A 367 22.11 10.64 15.50
CA LYS A 367 22.98 11.76 15.13
C LYS A 367 23.79 12.27 16.32
N ARG A 368 23.19 12.40 17.51
CA ARG A 368 23.89 12.84 18.73
C ARG A 368 24.93 11.82 19.19
N LEU A 369 24.58 10.54 19.20
CA LEU A 369 25.49 9.44 19.52
C LEU A 369 26.67 9.37 18.55
N SER A 370 26.42 9.53 17.25
CA SER A 370 27.46 9.52 16.21
C SER A 370 28.53 10.58 16.46
N VAL A 371 28.14 11.78 16.91
CA VAL A 371 29.08 12.86 17.24
C VAL A 371 29.75 12.65 18.61
N ARG A 372 28.99 12.26 19.64
CA ARG A 372 29.51 12.10 21.01
C ARG A 372 30.50 10.95 21.16
N LEU A 373 30.24 9.84 20.47
CA LEU A 373 31.07 8.64 20.51
C LEU A 373 32.10 8.61 19.36
N ASP A 374 32.08 9.61 18.49
CA ASP A 374 32.86 9.64 17.24
C ASP A 374 32.79 8.31 16.46
N ALA A 375 31.56 7.85 16.22
CA ALA A 375 31.26 6.50 15.76
C ALA A 375 30.29 6.49 14.60
N CYS A 376 30.44 5.53 13.68
CA CYS A 376 29.58 5.32 12.51
C CYS A 376 28.20 4.73 12.84
N VAL A 377 27.46 5.35 13.77
CA VAL A 377 26.13 4.90 14.23
C VAL A 377 24.99 5.78 13.73
N SER A 378 25.27 6.73 12.84
CA SER A 378 24.24 7.52 12.16
C SER A 378 23.22 6.63 11.43
N VAL A 379 22.01 7.17 11.22
CA VAL A 379 20.90 6.45 10.57
C VAL A 379 21.31 5.93 9.19
N LYS A 380 21.91 6.79 8.37
CA LYS A 380 22.48 6.40 7.08
C LYS A 380 23.88 5.87 7.28
N GLU A 381 24.22 4.85 6.51
CA GLU A 381 25.59 4.37 6.41
C GLU A 381 26.54 5.53 6.11
N CYS A 382 27.63 5.57 6.87
CA CYS A 382 28.71 6.51 6.62
C CYS A 382 29.41 6.13 5.32
N LYS A 383 29.91 7.12 4.59
CA LYS A 383 30.82 6.89 3.45
C LYS A 383 32.10 6.22 3.95
N GLU A 384 32.78 5.49 3.07
CA GLU A 384 34.08 4.85 3.31
C GLU A 384 35.07 5.84 3.96
N ASP A 385 35.18 7.06 3.40
CA ASP A 385 36.09 8.12 3.87
C ASP A 385 35.55 8.98 5.03
N CYS A 386 34.70 8.42 5.89
CA CYS A 386 34.18 9.18 7.03
C CYS A 386 35.27 9.52 8.05
N TYR A 387 35.11 10.62 8.80
CA TYR A 387 36.10 11.07 9.80
C TYR A 387 35.99 10.39 11.16
N HIS A 388 34.96 9.57 11.41
CA HIS A 388 34.74 8.95 12.70
C HIS A 388 35.87 8.00 13.10
N ALA A 389 36.33 8.05 14.35
CA ALA A 389 37.31 7.11 14.90
C ALA A 389 36.80 5.66 14.90
N TYR A 390 35.56 5.43 15.35
CA TYR A 390 34.96 4.08 15.39
C TYR A 390 34.22 3.75 14.09
N LYS A 391 34.83 2.90 13.28
CA LYS A 391 34.28 2.42 12.00
C LYS A 391 33.26 1.29 12.18
N LYS A 392 32.61 0.90 11.07
CA LYS A 392 31.59 -0.16 11.01
C LYS A 392 32.05 -1.50 11.59
N SER A 393 33.34 -1.83 11.49
CA SER A 393 33.92 -3.06 12.03
C SER A 393 34.14 -3.05 13.54
N SER A 394 34.04 -1.89 14.20
CA SER A 394 34.24 -1.80 15.64
C SER A 394 33.09 -2.47 16.40
N LEU A 395 33.42 -3.15 17.50
CA LEU A 395 32.43 -3.84 18.34
C LEU A 395 31.35 -2.87 18.86
N LEU A 396 31.74 -1.64 19.20
CA LEU A 396 30.83 -0.60 19.65
C LEU A 396 29.77 -0.26 18.59
N VAL A 397 30.19 -0.01 17.34
CA VAL A 397 29.26 0.32 16.25
C VAL A 397 28.34 -0.86 15.93
N THR A 398 28.88 -2.07 15.91
CA THR A 398 28.09 -3.29 15.69
C THR A 398 27.06 -3.50 16.79
N ALA A 399 27.46 -3.38 18.06
CA ALA A 399 26.55 -3.54 19.20
C ALA A 399 25.44 -2.48 19.21
N LEU A 400 25.78 -1.21 18.99
CA LEU A 400 24.80 -0.13 18.91
C LEU A 400 23.85 -0.31 17.72
N SER A 401 24.38 -0.70 16.55
CA SER A 401 23.55 -0.94 15.37
C SER A 401 22.60 -2.11 15.59
N LEU A 402 23.08 -3.21 16.16
CA LEU A 402 22.23 -4.36 16.51
C LEU A 402 21.12 -3.96 17.50
N MET A 403 21.45 -3.16 18.52
CA MET A 403 20.46 -2.63 19.47
C MET A 403 19.37 -1.82 18.75
N PHE A 404 19.75 -0.91 17.86
CA PHE A 404 18.76 -0.12 17.09
C PHE A 404 17.97 -0.95 16.08
N THR A 405 18.57 -1.97 15.47
CA THR A 405 17.88 -2.92 14.59
C THR A 405 16.82 -3.70 15.39
N LEU A 406 17.19 -4.28 16.53
CA LEU A 406 16.24 -4.99 17.41
C LEU A 406 15.12 -4.07 17.89
N LEU A 407 15.45 -2.83 18.26
CA LEU A 407 14.46 -1.82 18.64
C LEU A 407 13.51 -1.49 17.48
N SER A 408 14.04 -1.32 16.26
CA SER A 408 13.23 -1.06 15.06
C SER A 408 12.28 -2.21 14.76
N VAL A 409 12.76 -3.45 14.80
CA VAL A 409 11.91 -4.66 14.63
C VAL A 409 10.84 -4.72 15.72
N GLY A 410 11.19 -4.46 16.98
CA GLY A 410 10.24 -4.38 18.08
C GLY A 410 9.16 -3.32 17.87
N HIS A 411 9.54 -2.12 17.40
CA HIS A 411 8.59 -1.08 17.03
C HIS A 411 7.66 -1.52 15.90
N LEU A 412 8.16 -2.22 14.86
CA LEU A 412 7.34 -2.70 13.75
C LEU A 412 6.36 -3.79 14.15
N ILE A 413 6.76 -4.72 15.03
CA ILE A 413 5.83 -5.73 15.59
C ILE A 413 4.72 -5.03 16.37
N TYR A 414 5.09 -4.11 17.26
CA TYR A 414 4.12 -3.37 18.07
C TYR A 414 3.17 -2.50 17.22
N LEU A 415 3.66 -1.87 16.16
CA LEU A 415 2.80 -1.07 15.29
C LEU A 415 1.95 -1.96 14.37
N GLY A 416 2.44 -3.14 13.98
CA GLY A 416 1.75 -4.07 13.09
C GLY A 416 0.73 -4.99 13.77
N MET A 417 0.82 -5.19 15.10
CA MET A 417 -0.07 -6.09 15.85
C MET A 417 -1.55 -5.71 15.82
N VAL A 418 -1.89 -4.51 15.33
CA VAL A 418 -3.27 -4.01 15.24
C VAL A 418 -3.99 -4.49 13.98
N PHE A 419 -3.31 -5.19 13.06
CA PHE A 419 -3.85 -5.64 11.77
C PHE A 419 -4.22 -7.14 11.79
N ASP A 420 -5.06 -7.57 12.72
CA ASP A 420 -5.44 -8.97 12.94
C ASP A 420 -6.53 -9.51 11.98
N GLY A 421 -6.79 -8.85 10.85
CA GLY A 421 -7.71 -9.31 9.80
C GLY A 421 -9.21 -9.17 10.10
N SER A 422 -9.61 -9.20 11.36
CA SER A 422 -11.00 -9.15 11.85
C SER A 422 -11.81 -7.87 11.53
N GLY A 423 -11.17 -6.79 11.07
CA GLY A 423 -11.79 -5.46 10.83
C GLY A 423 -11.33 -4.79 9.54
N GLU A 424 -10.85 -5.56 8.56
CA GLU A 424 -10.28 -5.06 7.29
C GLU A 424 -11.24 -4.21 6.46
N THR A 425 -12.55 -4.44 6.55
CA THR A 425 -13.53 -3.83 5.64
C THR A 425 -14.06 -2.47 6.10
N THR A 426 -14.22 -2.28 7.41
CA THR A 426 -14.73 -1.01 8.00
C THR A 426 -13.63 -0.10 8.54
N GLY A 427 -12.43 -0.66 8.77
CA GLY A 427 -11.36 0.00 9.52
C GLY A 427 -11.65 -0.05 11.02
N TYR A 428 -10.65 -0.46 11.81
CA TYR A 428 -10.83 -0.61 13.24
C TYR A 428 -11.13 0.74 13.92
N SER A 429 -12.07 0.72 14.87
CA SER A 429 -12.36 1.88 15.70
C SER A 429 -11.14 2.26 16.55
N ALA A 430 -11.06 3.54 16.93
CA ALA A 430 -10.00 4.02 17.82
C ALA A 430 -9.92 3.20 19.12
N ILE A 431 -11.06 2.72 19.61
CA ILE A 431 -11.16 1.87 20.80
C ILE A 431 -10.41 0.57 20.58
N HIS A 432 -10.59 -0.10 19.42
CA HIS A 432 -9.88 -1.33 19.12
C HIS A 432 -8.36 -1.11 19.08
N THR A 433 -7.88 -0.17 18.26
CA THR A 433 -6.44 0.12 18.12
C THR A 433 -5.79 0.45 19.46
N LEU A 434 -6.44 1.32 20.25
CA LEU A 434 -5.94 1.69 21.58
C LEU A 434 -6.03 0.52 22.56
N SER A 435 -7.04 -0.35 22.47
CA SER A 435 -7.15 -1.52 23.35
C SER A 435 -6.04 -2.53 23.13
N VAL A 436 -5.64 -2.77 21.87
CA VAL A 436 -4.52 -3.66 21.51
C VAL A 436 -3.22 -3.11 22.07
N TRP A 437 -2.93 -1.83 21.83
CA TRP A 437 -1.75 -1.17 22.36
C TRP A 437 -1.73 -1.06 23.90
N ARG A 438 -2.90 -0.91 24.52
CA ARG A 438 -3.05 -0.93 25.98
C ARG A 438 -2.68 -2.29 26.58
N ARG A 439 -2.96 -3.41 25.89
CA ARG A 439 -2.51 -4.76 26.34
C ARG A 439 -0.99 -4.86 26.43
N CYS A 440 -0.27 -4.08 25.63
CA CYS A 440 1.19 -3.95 25.68
C CYS A 440 1.65 -2.68 26.43
N TYR A 441 0.79 -2.09 27.27
CA TYR A 441 1.09 -0.91 28.10
C TYR A 441 1.67 0.30 27.34
N PHE A 442 1.35 0.42 26.04
CA PHE A 442 1.92 1.45 25.17
C PHE A 442 3.46 1.48 25.15
N ILE A 443 4.12 0.34 25.41
CA ILE A 443 5.57 0.26 25.67
C ILE A 443 6.41 0.90 24.57
N SER A 444 6.08 0.66 23.31
CA SER A 444 6.79 1.17 22.15
C SER A 444 6.69 2.71 22.04
N HIS A 445 5.52 3.28 22.34
CA HIS A 445 5.35 4.74 22.38
C HIS A 445 6.17 5.36 23.51
N PHE A 446 6.18 4.71 24.68
CA PHE A 446 6.99 5.14 25.81
C PHE A 446 8.48 5.09 25.49
N VAL A 447 8.98 4.00 24.90
CA VAL A 447 10.38 3.88 24.48
C VAL A 447 10.77 4.95 23.45
N ALA A 448 9.90 5.23 22.48
CA ALA A 448 10.14 6.30 21.51
C ALA A 448 10.16 7.68 22.16
N PHE A 449 9.27 7.94 23.12
CA PHE A 449 9.26 9.18 23.91
C PHE A 449 10.55 9.33 24.74
N CYS A 450 10.98 8.27 25.45
CA CYS A 450 12.24 8.27 26.19
C CYS A 450 13.44 8.49 25.26
N THR A 451 13.46 7.85 24.09
CA THR A 451 14.51 8.04 23.08
C THR A 451 14.57 9.48 22.59
N LEU A 452 13.41 10.09 22.34
CA LEU A 452 13.31 11.49 21.97
C LEU A 452 13.81 12.39 23.10
N LEU A 453 13.38 12.14 24.34
CA LEU A 453 13.79 12.90 25.52
C LEU A 453 15.31 12.84 25.74
N MET A 454 15.89 11.64 25.68
CA MET A 454 17.35 11.44 25.78
C MET A 454 18.10 12.22 24.69
N SER A 455 17.53 12.35 23.49
CA SER A 455 18.15 13.10 22.40
C SER A 455 18.22 14.63 22.61
N PHE A 456 17.57 15.15 23.67
CA PHE A 456 17.73 16.53 24.13
C PHE A 456 18.83 16.69 25.18
N PHE A 457 19.10 15.65 25.97
CA PHE A 457 20.10 15.67 27.04
C PHE A 457 21.52 15.29 26.56
N ILE A 458 21.60 14.52 25.46
CA ILE A 458 22.85 14.15 24.76
C ILE A 458 23.13 15.15 23.62
#